data_AF-A0A2E4HF51-F1
#
_entry.id   AF-A0A2E4HF51-F1
#
_cell.length_a   1.000
_cell.length_b   1.000
_cell.length_c   1.000
_cell.angle_alpha   90.00
_cell.angle_beta   90.00
_cell.angle_gamma   90.00
#
_symmetry.space_group_name_H-M   'P 1'
#
loop_
_entity.id
_entity.type
_entity.pdbx_description
1 polymer ?
#
loop_
_entity_poly.entity_id
_entity_poly.type
_entity_poly.pdbx_seq_one_letter_code
_entity_poly.pdbx_strand_id
1 'polypeptide(L)'
;MKQLLLIFGVMMMWPALMAQNVQIDGRLQPLLQEFRMLCDEYQIDTHDKLFALTSIDIVNTLTVAESGSTLGMLKRNEAGIVVGIEINWMAQLDPEKLRIVAFHEFAHYFLEYEKHICEDCGRIMSVVNSSYFDIVRDWDRQVRILFEQSPAYLKKQGTLTIPMQ
;
A
#
# COMPACT_ATOMS: atom_id res chain seq x y z
N MET A 1 25.33 -53.78 35.36
CA MET A 1 25.29 -53.33 33.95
C MET A 1 23.84 -53.15 33.54
N LYS A 2 23.35 -51.91 33.44
CA LYS A 2 22.10 -51.47 32.78
C LYS A 2 21.79 -50.06 33.26
N GLN A 3 22.22 -49.05 32.51
CA GLN A 3 21.50 -47.79 32.32
C GLN A 3 21.98 -47.23 30.98
N LEU A 4 21.22 -47.51 29.92
CA LEU A 4 21.41 -46.89 28.62
C LEU A 4 20.59 -45.60 28.65
N LEU A 5 21.28 -44.45 28.69
CA LEU A 5 20.67 -43.13 28.60
C LEU A 5 20.05 -42.97 27.20
N LEU A 6 18.71 -42.95 27.13
CA LEU A 6 17.95 -42.47 25.98
C LEU A 6 17.84 -40.95 26.10
N ILE A 7 18.81 -40.23 25.55
CA ILE A 7 18.66 -38.79 25.27
C ILE A 7 17.81 -38.71 24.00
N PHE A 8 16.50 -38.56 24.18
CA PHE A 8 15.57 -38.27 23.09
C PHE A 8 15.85 -36.83 22.63
N GLY A 9 16.56 -36.71 21.51
CA GLY A 9 16.82 -35.44 20.84
C GLY A 9 15.51 -34.82 20.39
N VAL A 10 15.00 -33.85 21.17
CA VAL A 10 14.04 -32.88 20.67
C VAL A 10 14.82 -31.90 19.80
N MET A 11 15.06 -32.30 18.56
CA MET A 11 15.48 -31.42 17.49
C MET A 11 14.31 -30.46 17.26
N MET A 12 14.36 -29.30 17.92
CA MET A 12 13.46 -28.19 17.65
C MET A 12 13.68 -27.79 16.19
N MET A 13 12.84 -28.31 15.30
CA MET A 13 12.61 -27.70 13.99
C MET A 13 11.91 -26.37 14.25
N TRP A 14 12.71 -25.35 14.56
CA TRP A 14 12.25 -23.97 14.40
C TRP A 14 11.95 -23.81 12.91
N PRO A 15 10.70 -23.53 12.50
CA PRO A 15 10.48 -23.08 11.13
C PRO A 15 11.31 -21.82 10.97
N ALA A 16 12.25 -21.83 10.03
CA ALA A 16 12.93 -20.62 9.60
C ALA A 16 11.83 -19.67 9.11
N LEU A 17 11.50 -18.68 9.92
CA LEU A 17 10.79 -17.48 9.47
C LEU A 17 11.65 -16.89 8.36
N MET A 18 11.36 -17.26 7.12
CA MET A 18 11.89 -16.57 5.95
C MET A 18 11.31 -15.17 6.02
N ALA A 19 12.10 -14.21 6.50
CA ALA A 19 11.77 -12.80 6.40
C ALA A 19 11.56 -12.51 4.91
N GLN A 20 10.31 -12.32 4.50
CA GLN A 20 10.00 -11.91 3.15
C GLN A 20 10.50 -10.48 3.00
N ASN A 21 11.59 -10.31 2.25
CA ASN A 21 12.10 -8.98 1.95
C ASN A 21 11.28 -8.44 0.78
N VAL A 22 10.38 -7.49 1.07
CA VAL A 22 9.62 -6.78 0.04
C VAL A 22 10.60 -6.05 -0.89
N GLN A 23 10.49 -6.28 -2.19
CA GLN A 23 11.28 -5.53 -3.17
C GLN A 23 10.63 -4.16 -3.37
N ILE A 24 11.37 -3.09 -3.07
CA ILE A 24 10.86 -1.72 -3.19
C ILE A 24 11.73 -1.00 -4.22
N ASP A 25 11.10 -0.40 -5.24
CA ASP A 25 11.79 0.49 -6.16
C ASP A 25 12.36 1.69 -5.40
N GLY A 26 13.65 1.97 -5.59
CA GLY A 26 14.36 3.02 -4.87
C GLY A 26 13.76 4.42 -5.04
N ARG A 27 13.03 4.68 -6.13
CA ARG A 27 12.33 5.96 -6.37
C ARG A 27 11.08 6.10 -5.52
N LEU A 28 10.44 4.99 -5.15
CA LEU A 28 9.25 4.96 -4.30
C LEU A 28 9.60 4.92 -2.81
N GLN A 29 10.83 4.53 -2.46
CA GLN A 29 11.25 4.37 -1.08
C GLN A 29 11.11 5.65 -0.23
N PRO A 30 11.49 6.86 -0.70
CA PRO A 30 11.27 8.09 0.07
C PRO A 30 9.79 8.39 0.30
N LEU A 31 8.95 8.15 -0.72
CA LEU A 31 7.50 8.36 -0.66
C LEU A 31 6.81 7.40 0.30
N LEU A 32 7.23 6.12 0.27
CA LEU A 32 6.76 5.11 1.21
C LEU A 32 7.19 5.43 2.64
N GLN A 33 8.42 5.91 2.83
CA GLN A 33 8.89 6.34 4.15
C GLN A 33 8.07 7.51 4.68
N GLU A 34 7.81 8.52 3.84
CA GLU A 34 6.95 9.65 4.17
C GLU A 34 5.55 9.19 4.57
N PHE A 35 4.93 8.33 3.75
CA PHE A 35 3.61 7.76 4.02
C PHE A 35 3.57 6.99 5.35
N ARG A 36 4.61 6.20 5.64
CA ARG A 36 4.69 5.44 6.89
C ARG A 36 4.90 6.32 8.12
N MET A 37 5.63 7.43 8.01
CA MET A 37 5.72 8.41 9.10
C MET A 37 4.34 8.99 9.44
N LEU A 38 3.51 9.27 8.43
CA LEU A 38 2.12 9.67 8.63
C LEU A 38 1.31 8.53 9.26
N CYS A 39 1.47 7.28 8.81
CA CYS A 39 0.83 6.15 9.48
C CYS A 39 1.21 6.07 10.96
N ASP A 40 2.47 6.29 11.32
CA ASP A 40 2.93 6.28 12.71
C ASP A 40 2.30 7.43 13.53
N GLU A 41 2.19 8.64 12.95
CA GLU A 41 1.52 9.80 13.56
C GLU A 41 0.04 9.50 13.85
N TYR A 42 -0.67 8.94 12.88
CA TYR A 42 -2.06 8.47 13.03
C TYR A 42 -2.17 7.11 13.70
N GLN A 43 -1.04 6.55 14.12
CA GLN A 43 -0.97 5.39 14.98
C GLN A 43 -1.55 4.13 14.30
N ILE A 44 -1.38 4.03 12.98
CA ILE A 44 -1.82 2.95 12.07
C ILE A 44 -0.64 2.01 11.82
N ASP A 45 -0.78 0.74 12.17
CA ASP A 45 0.28 -0.24 11.94
C ASP A 45 0.39 -0.62 10.46
N THR A 46 1.61 -0.54 9.94
CA THR A 46 1.95 -0.85 8.55
C THR A 46 2.89 -2.04 8.42
N HIS A 47 3.43 -2.56 9.53
CA HIS A 47 4.49 -3.56 9.52
C HIS A 47 4.03 -4.84 8.82
N ASP A 48 3.01 -5.50 9.36
CA ASP A 48 2.53 -6.78 8.83
C ASP A 48 2.07 -6.66 7.37
N LYS A 49 1.42 -5.54 7.02
CA LYS A 49 1.01 -5.25 5.64
C LYS A 49 2.22 -5.11 4.71
N LEU A 50 3.26 -4.40 5.13
CA LEU A 50 4.46 -4.24 4.30
C LEU A 50 5.16 -5.59 4.07
N PHE A 51 5.24 -6.44 5.09
CA PHE A 51 5.86 -7.77 4.98
C PHE A 51 5.02 -8.77 4.16
N ALA A 52 3.71 -8.55 4.05
CA ALA A 52 2.84 -9.37 3.20
C ALA A 52 3.06 -9.10 1.69
N LEU A 53 3.62 -7.94 1.34
CA LEU A 53 3.92 -7.61 -0.06
C LEU A 53 5.19 -8.32 -0.54
N THR A 54 5.16 -8.71 -1.81
CA THR A 54 6.34 -9.18 -2.54
C THR A 54 7.07 -8.02 -3.19
N SER A 55 6.34 -6.99 -3.66
CA SER A 55 6.90 -5.86 -4.41
C SER A 55 6.11 -4.55 -4.27
N ILE A 56 6.82 -3.44 -4.35
CA ILE A 56 6.30 -2.09 -4.58
C ILE A 56 7.17 -1.49 -5.70
N ASP A 57 6.65 -1.43 -6.92
CA ASP A 57 7.50 -1.25 -8.11
C ASP A 57 6.92 -0.29 -9.15
N ILE A 58 7.80 0.28 -9.98
CA ILE A 58 7.45 1.07 -11.15
C ILE A 58 7.55 0.17 -12.39
N VAL A 59 6.41 -0.12 -13.02
CA VAL A 59 6.30 -1.09 -14.11
C VAL A 59 5.89 -0.43 -15.43
N ASN A 60 6.19 -1.10 -16.54
CA ASN A 60 5.81 -0.68 -17.89
C ASN A 60 4.63 -1.49 -18.48
N THR A 61 4.00 -2.33 -17.67
CA THR A 61 2.95 -3.28 -18.07
C THR A 61 1.54 -2.73 -17.86
N LEU A 62 1.37 -1.63 -17.12
CA LEU A 62 0.06 -1.01 -16.90
C LEU A 62 -0.45 -0.30 -18.16
N THR A 63 -1.73 -0.48 -18.46
CA THR A 63 -2.37 0.02 -19.69
C THR A 63 -2.25 1.54 -19.81
N VAL A 64 -1.83 1.98 -20.99
CA VAL A 64 -1.78 3.38 -21.39
C VAL A 64 -2.55 3.50 -22.71
N ALA A 65 -3.58 4.33 -22.72
CA ALA A 65 -4.34 4.65 -23.92
C ALA A 65 -4.86 6.09 -23.86
N GLU A 66 -5.17 6.67 -25.02
CA GLU A 66 -5.74 8.02 -25.15
C GLU A 66 -7.10 8.14 -24.43
N SER A 67 -7.90 7.09 -24.48
CA SER A 67 -9.21 7.02 -23.80
C SER A 67 -9.09 6.80 -22.29
N GLY A 68 -7.95 6.34 -21.82
CA GLY A 68 -7.64 6.29 -20.41
C GLY A 68 -6.43 5.40 -20.07
N SER A 69 -5.76 5.71 -18.96
CA SER A 69 -4.53 5.05 -18.53
C SER A 69 -4.61 4.65 -17.05
N THR A 70 -4.08 3.48 -16.72
CA THR A 70 -3.91 3.01 -15.34
C THR A 70 -2.55 3.47 -14.84
N LEU A 71 -2.51 4.44 -13.93
CA LEU A 71 -1.24 4.95 -13.38
C LEU A 71 -0.75 4.21 -12.14
N GLY A 72 -1.62 3.46 -11.48
CA GLY A 72 -1.31 2.66 -10.30
C GLY A 72 -2.34 1.56 -10.13
N MET A 73 -1.94 0.46 -9.51
CA MET A 73 -2.87 -0.58 -9.04
C MET A 73 -2.24 -1.49 -7.99
N LEU A 74 -3.11 -2.11 -7.18
CA LEU A 74 -2.74 -3.25 -6.36
C LEU A 74 -2.64 -4.53 -7.20
N LYS A 75 -1.47 -5.17 -7.18
CA LYS A 75 -1.24 -6.48 -7.80
C LYS A 75 -1.80 -7.58 -6.91
N ARG A 76 -2.62 -8.46 -7.48
CA ARG A 76 -3.22 -9.60 -6.78
C ARG A 76 -2.75 -10.92 -7.37
N ASN A 77 -2.62 -11.93 -6.53
CA ASN A 77 -2.37 -13.30 -6.98
C ASN A 77 -3.68 -13.99 -7.41
N GLU A 78 -3.59 -15.26 -7.82
CA GLU A 78 -4.73 -16.07 -8.27
C GLU A 78 -5.82 -16.23 -7.20
N ALA A 79 -5.46 -16.15 -5.92
CA ALA A 79 -6.39 -16.19 -4.79
C ALA A 79 -7.02 -14.83 -4.47
N GLY A 80 -6.73 -13.78 -5.24
CA GLY A 80 -7.22 -12.41 -5.02
C GLY A 80 -6.51 -11.65 -3.90
N ILE A 81 -5.49 -12.23 -3.29
CA ILE A 81 -4.69 -11.61 -2.21
C ILE A 81 -3.77 -10.56 -2.83
N VAL A 82 -3.73 -9.36 -2.23
CA VAL A 82 -2.79 -8.32 -2.64
C VAL A 82 -1.37 -8.75 -2.31
N VAL A 83 -0.53 -8.83 -3.32
CA VAL A 83 0.87 -9.26 -3.22
C VAL A 83 1.85 -8.19 -3.70
N GLY A 84 1.37 -7.09 -4.27
CA GLY A 84 2.24 -5.99 -4.68
C GLY A 84 1.49 -4.70 -4.96
N ILE A 85 2.26 -3.63 -5.12
CA ILE A 85 1.79 -2.32 -5.56
C ILE A 85 2.57 -1.97 -6.83
N GLU A 86 1.86 -1.75 -7.93
CA GLU A 86 2.45 -1.43 -9.22
C GLU A 86 2.08 0.00 -9.60
N ILE A 87 3.09 0.81 -9.92
CA ILE A 87 2.94 2.19 -10.39
C ILE A 87 3.42 2.24 -11.84
N ASN A 88 2.67 2.92 -12.69
CA ASN A 88 3.01 3.05 -14.10
C ASN A 88 4.23 3.94 -14.25
N TRP A 89 5.19 3.51 -15.08
CA TRP A 89 6.38 4.29 -15.43
C TRP A 89 6.06 5.71 -15.89
N MET A 90 4.90 5.97 -16.51
CA MET A 90 4.51 7.33 -16.92
C MET A 90 4.28 8.29 -15.75
N ALA A 91 3.96 7.78 -14.56
CA ALA A 91 3.82 8.63 -13.37
C ALA A 91 5.15 9.27 -12.96
N GLN A 92 6.29 8.68 -13.33
CA GLN A 92 7.62 9.21 -13.01
C GLN A 92 8.02 10.44 -13.83
N LEU A 93 7.27 10.77 -14.89
CA LEU A 93 7.57 11.92 -15.75
C LEU A 93 7.43 13.26 -14.99
N ASP A 94 6.68 13.26 -13.89
CA ASP A 94 6.50 14.39 -12.99
C ASP A 94 6.60 13.87 -11.54
N PRO A 95 7.58 14.34 -10.74
CA PRO A 95 7.73 13.91 -9.34
C PRO A 95 6.48 14.11 -8.47
N GLU A 96 5.73 15.19 -8.69
CA GLU A 96 4.49 15.44 -7.94
C GLU A 96 3.40 14.44 -8.36
N LYS A 97 3.38 14.05 -9.64
CA LYS A 97 2.49 13.00 -10.12
C LYS A 97 2.85 11.64 -9.55
N LEU A 98 4.13 11.31 -9.49
CA LEU A 98 4.61 10.09 -8.85
C LEU A 98 4.18 10.05 -7.38
N ARG A 99 4.36 11.16 -6.64
CA ARG A 99 3.95 11.27 -5.23
C ARG A 99 2.47 11.03 -5.03
N ILE A 100 1.62 11.70 -5.81
CA ILE A 100 0.16 11.57 -5.70
C ILE A 100 -0.29 10.13 -6.02
N VAL A 101 0.20 9.55 -7.10
CA VAL A 101 -0.15 8.18 -7.51
C VAL A 101 0.32 7.18 -6.46
N ALA A 102 1.54 7.33 -5.95
CA ALA A 102 2.08 6.46 -4.91
C ALA A 102 1.24 6.53 -3.63
N PHE A 103 0.96 7.73 -3.13
CA PHE A 103 0.12 7.93 -1.94
C PHE A 103 -1.29 7.36 -2.12
N HIS A 104 -1.86 7.48 -3.32
CA HIS A 104 -3.16 6.90 -3.64
C HIS A 104 -3.15 5.37 -3.49
N GLU A 105 -2.18 4.68 -4.09
CA GLU A 105 -2.09 3.21 -3.98
C GLU A 105 -1.70 2.76 -2.57
N PHE A 106 -0.84 3.52 -1.89
CA PHE A 106 -0.52 3.27 -0.47
C PHE A 106 -1.75 3.39 0.40
N ALA A 107 -2.63 4.37 0.16
CA ALA A 107 -3.88 4.51 0.90
C ALA A 107 -4.84 3.33 0.66
N HIS A 108 -4.96 2.86 -0.59
CA HIS A 108 -5.75 1.66 -0.87
C HIS A 108 -5.29 0.46 -0.06
N TYR A 109 -3.98 0.29 0.12
CA TYR A 109 -3.44 -0.86 0.83
C TYR A 109 -3.36 -0.67 2.35
N PHE A 110 -2.62 0.35 2.81
CA PHE A 110 -2.31 0.55 4.23
C PHE A 110 -3.48 1.16 4.99
N LEU A 111 -4.23 2.07 4.38
CA LEU A 111 -5.37 2.75 5.00
C LEU A 111 -6.71 2.03 4.80
N GLU A 112 -6.69 0.91 4.05
CA GLU A 112 -7.83 -0.01 3.86
C GLU A 112 -9.01 0.60 3.09
N TYR A 113 -8.73 1.52 2.17
CA TYR A 113 -9.77 2.01 1.27
C TYR A 113 -10.15 0.93 0.25
N GLU A 114 -11.31 0.29 0.48
CA GLU A 114 -11.85 -0.79 -0.36
C GLU A 114 -12.43 -0.30 -1.69
N LYS A 115 -13.08 0.87 -1.67
CA LYS A 115 -13.57 1.54 -2.86
C LYS A 115 -12.52 2.55 -3.30
N HIS A 116 -12.39 2.71 -4.62
CA HIS A 116 -11.83 3.91 -5.21
C HIS A 116 -12.37 5.13 -4.46
N ILE A 117 -11.51 5.80 -3.71
CA ILE A 117 -11.87 6.97 -2.88
C ILE A 117 -12.39 8.10 -3.78
N CYS A 118 -12.03 8.03 -5.06
CA CYS A 118 -12.63 8.74 -6.16
C CYS A 118 -13.64 7.86 -6.89
N GLU A 119 -14.90 8.27 -6.98
CA GLU A 119 -15.88 7.67 -7.91
C GLU A 119 -15.40 7.70 -9.38
N ASP A 120 -14.28 8.38 -9.66
CA ASP A 120 -13.77 8.66 -10.98
C ASP A 120 -12.23 8.59 -11.04
N CYS A 121 -11.61 7.58 -10.43
CA CYS A 121 -10.15 7.42 -10.46
C CYS A 121 -9.60 7.23 -11.90
N GLY A 122 -10.44 6.70 -12.81
CA GLY A 122 -10.19 6.76 -14.24
C GLY A 122 -9.98 8.21 -14.70
N ARG A 123 -10.91 9.13 -14.43
CA ARG A 123 -10.82 10.53 -14.91
C ARG A 123 -9.83 11.42 -14.14
N ILE A 124 -9.47 11.10 -12.90
CA ILE A 124 -8.45 11.84 -12.13
C ILE A 124 -7.04 11.57 -12.65
N MET A 125 -6.78 10.35 -13.10
CA MET A 125 -5.44 9.91 -13.49
C MET A 125 -5.25 9.77 -15.00
N SER A 126 -6.33 9.63 -15.77
CA SER A 126 -6.26 9.40 -17.21
C SER A 126 -6.37 10.64 -18.08
N VAL A 127 -6.79 11.77 -17.51
CA VAL A 127 -6.86 13.06 -18.17
C VAL A 127 -6.12 14.02 -17.26
N VAL A 128 -5.28 14.90 -17.83
CA VAL A 128 -4.66 16.02 -17.10
C VAL A 128 -5.81 16.87 -16.54
N ASN A 129 -6.27 16.52 -15.34
CA ASN A 129 -7.45 17.09 -14.70
C ASN A 129 -6.98 18.22 -13.80
N SER A 130 -7.72 19.32 -13.76
CA SER A 130 -7.55 20.39 -12.77
C SER A 130 -7.45 19.85 -11.34
N SER A 131 -8.07 18.69 -11.05
CA SER A 131 -7.97 18.03 -9.75
C SER A 131 -6.54 17.68 -9.34
N TYR A 132 -5.63 17.38 -10.28
CA TYR A 132 -4.23 17.12 -9.98
C TYR A 132 -3.54 18.35 -9.39
N PHE A 133 -3.69 19.50 -10.06
CA PHE A 133 -3.13 20.76 -9.59
C PHE A 133 -3.78 21.24 -8.29
N ASP A 134 -5.08 20.96 -8.11
CA ASP A 134 -5.78 21.26 -6.86
C ASP A 134 -5.28 20.40 -5.69
N ILE A 135 -4.97 19.11 -5.93
CA ILE A 135 -4.36 18.23 -4.93
C ILE A 135 -2.97 18.72 -4.55
N VAL A 136 -2.13 19.07 -5.53
CA VAL A 136 -0.77 19.61 -5.25
C VAL A 136 -0.86 20.91 -4.45
N ARG A 137 -1.78 21.81 -4.80
CA ARG A 137 -1.92 23.13 -4.13
C ARG A 137 -2.33 23.04 -2.67
N ASP A 138 -3.10 22.02 -2.27
CA ASP A 138 -3.62 21.85 -0.90
C ASP A 138 -3.20 20.50 -0.30
N TRP A 139 -2.00 20.04 -0.68
CA TRP A 139 -1.49 18.69 -0.38
C TRP A 139 -1.66 18.30 1.08
N ASP A 140 -1.17 19.12 2.01
CA ASP A 140 -1.19 18.83 3.45
C ASP A 140 -2.62 18.62 3.97
N ARG A 141 -3.57 19.42 3.49
CA ARG A 141 -4.98 19.25 3.85
C ARG A 141 -5.55 17.97 3.26
N GLN A 142 -5.25 17.66 2.01
CA GLN A 142 -5.72 16.44 1.35
C GLN A 142 -5.19 15.19 2.06
N VAL A 143 -3.90 15.18 2.43
CA VAL A 143 -3.29 14.11 3.22
C VAL A 143 -3.94 13.99 4.58
N ARG A 144 -4.15 15.10 5.31
CA ARG A 144 -4.86 15.05 6.60
C ARG A 144 -6.24 14.41 6.47
N ILE A 145 -7.04 14.84 5.47
CA ILE A 145 -8.36 14.27 5.20
C ILE A 145 -8.27 12.78 4.89
N LEU A 146 -7.31 12.38 4.05
CA LEU A 146 -7.06 10.99 3.65
C LEU A 146 -6.80 10.08 4.86
N PHE A 147 -6.05 10.55 5.85
CA PHE A 147 -5.75 9.77 7.05
C PHE A 147 -6.90 9.79 8.07
N GLU A 148 -7.45 10.97 8.38
CA GLU A 148 -8.54 11.12 9.36
C GLU A 148 -9.84 10.42 8.95
N GLN A 149 -10.07 10.25 7.65
CA GLN A 149 -11.24 9.54 7.12
C GLN A 149 -10.95 8.10 6.74
N SER A 150 -9.72 7.61 6.96
CA SER A 150 -9.36 6.26 6.54
C SER A 150 -10.09 5.19 7.35
N PRO A 151 -10.51 4.07 6.72
CA PRO A 151 -11.06 2.93 7.43
C PRO A 151 -10.11 2.41 8.53
N ALA A 152 -8.80 2.35 8.25
CA ALA A 152 -7.81 1.95 9.25
C ALA A 152 -7.83 2.85 10.50
N TYR A 153 -7.87 4.18 10.31
CA TYR A 153 -7.95 5.12 11.42
C TYR A 153 -9.29 5.05 12.15
N LEU A 154 -10.41 5.02 11.42
CA LEU A 154 -11.74 4.99 12.00
C LEU A 154 -12.03 3.69 12.79
N LYS A 155 -11.49 2.54 12.34
CA LYS A 155 -11.53 1.27 13.08
C LYS A 155 -10.81 1.41 14.42
N LYS A 156 -9.63 2.02 14.41
CA LYS A 156 -8.83 2.25 15.62
C LYS A 156 -9.52 3.19 16.62
N GLN A 157 -10.18 4.23 16.13
CA GLN A 157 -10.94 5.16 16.98
C GLN A 157 -12.26 4.56 17.52
N GLY A 158 -12.57 3.30 17.19
CA GLY A 158 -13.85 2.67 17.57
C GLY A 158 -15.08 3.35 16.94
N THR A 159 -14.88 4.13 15.88
CA THR A 159 -15.91 4.95 15.25
C THR A 159 -16.62 4.22 14.10
N LEU A 160 -16.03 3.13 13.60
CA LEU A 160 -16.73 2.18 12.72
C LEU A 160 -17.49 1.15 13.55
N THR A 161 -18.73 1.47 13.92
CA THR A 161 -19.73 0.46 14.25
C THR A 161 -20.13 -0.24 12.96
N ILE A 162 -19.60 -1.44 12.73
CA ILE A 162 -20.10 -2.34 11.69
C ILE A 162 -21.59 -2.56 12.02
N PRO A 163 -22.55 -2.19 11.15
CA PRO A 163 -23.92 -2.62 11.36
C PRO A 163 -23.92 -4.15 11.25
N MET A 164 -24.28 -4.84 12.33
CA MET A 164 -24.65 -6.25 12.25
C MET A 164 -25.75 -6.36 11.19
N GLN A 165 -25.47 -7.09 10.12
CA GLN A 165 -26.51 -7.64 9.24
C GLN A 165 -27.18 -8.83 9.93
#